data_AF-A0A286UGG9-F1
#
_entry.id   AF-A0A286UGG9-F1
#
_cell.length_a   1.000
_cell.length_b   1.000
_cell.length_c   1.000
_cell.angle_alpha   90.00
_cell.angle_beta   90.00
_cell.angle_gamma   90.00
#
_symmetry.space_group_name_H-M   'P 1'
#
loop_
_entity.id
_entity.type
_entity.pdbx_description
1 polymer ?
#
loop_
_entity_poly.entity_id
_entity_poly.type
_entity_poly.pdbx_seq_one_letter_code
_entity_poly.pdbx_strand_id
1 'polypeptide(L)'
;MKLLPVALTIVLLNVVTAVDALVDVGYTKYLGTALPNGISQWLGIRYAAAPVDNRRFRAPEDPPIARLRLLTHTGAHFPSSGHSEDCLLLDVYAPTNATPNSLLPVFLHIPGGG
;
A
#
# COMPACT_ATOMS: atom_id res chain seq x y z
N MET A 1 5.45 62.25 -14.33
CA MET A 1 5.49 61.04 -13.46
C MET A 1 4.54 60.01 -14.07
N LYS A 2 5.07 58.94 -14.68
CA LYS A 2 4.27 57.91 -15.38
C LYS A 2 3.97 56.78 -14.39
N LEU A 3 2.68 56.55 -14.11
CA LEU A 3 2.20 55.44 -13.30
C LEU A 3 2.22 54.15 -14.16
N LEU A 4 2.97 53.13 -13.73
CA LEU A 4 2.94 51.80 -14.33
C LEU A 4 1.77 51.00 -13.72
N PRO A 5 1.00 50.22 -14.51
CA PRO A 5 -0.06 49.38 -13.99
C PRO A 5 0.55 48.09 -13.41
N VAL A 6 0.25 47.80 -12.15
CA VAL A 6 0.57 46.51 -11.52
C VAL A 6 -0.44 45.50 -12.01
N ALA A 7 -0.02 44.57 -12.86
CA ALA A 7 -0.85 43.46 -13.32
C ALA A 7 -1.00 42.43 -12.17
N LEU A 8 -2.23 42.22 -11.73
CA LEU A 8 -2.58 41.21 -10.72
C LEU A 8 -2.74 39.85 -11.41
N THR A 9 -1.72 39.00 -11.33
CA THR A 9 -1.77 37.61 -11.81
C THR A 9 -2.56 36.74 -10.84
N ILE A 10 -3.73 36.27 -11.29
CA ILE A 10 -4.52 35.26 -10.56
C ILE A 10 -3.84 33.89 -10.77
N VAL A 11 -3.26 33.35 -9.71
CA VAL A 11 -2.72 31.98 -9.69
C VAL A 11 -3.88 31.02 -9.39
N LEU A 12 -4.29 30.24 -10.39
CA LEU A 12 -5.19 29.09 -10.20
C LEU A 12 -4.40 27.96 -9.52
N LEU A 13 -4.53 27.82 -8.19
CA LEU A 13 -4.07 26.63 -7.49
C LEU A 13 -5.03 25.48 -7.80
N ASN A 14 -4.58 24.52 -8.61
CA ASN A 14 -5.24 23.22 -8.71
C ASN A 14 -5.07 22.51 -7.37
N VAL A 15 -6.15 22.44 -6.58
CA VAL A 15 -6.18 21.63 -5.36
C VAL A 15 -6.31 20.17 -5.80
N VAL A 16 -5.20 19.45 -5.86
CA VAL A 16 -5.23 17.98 -6.02
C VAL A 16 -5.86 17.41 -4.76
N THR A 17 -7.09 16.92 -4.88
CA THR A 17 -7.70 16.09 -3.85
C THR A 17 -7.07 14.70 -3.93
N ALA A 18 -6.29 14.33 -2.93
CA ALA A 18 -5.78 12.97 -2.83
C ALA A 18 -6.95 12.04 -2.52
N VAL A 19 -7.18 11.02 -3.36
CA VAL A 19 -8.14 9.95 -3.07
C VAL A 19 -7.67 9.22 -1.80
N ASP A 20 -8.60 8.92 -0.89
CA ASP A 20 -8.32 8.21 0.35
C ASP A 20 -7.88 6.76 0.05
N ALA A 21 -6.57 6.52 0.03
CA ALA A 21 -5.98 5.20 -0.17
C ALA A 21 -6.02 4.32 1.09
N LEU A 22 -6.76 4.75 2.12
CA LEU A 22 -6.96 3.98 3.34
C LEU A 22 -8.00 2.86 3.11
N VAL A 23 -7.57 1.62 3.28
CA VAL A 23 -8.43 0.43 3.14
C VAL A 23 -8.54 -0.27 4.49
N ASP A 24 -9.77 -0.53 4.94
CA ASP A 24 -10.07 -1.33 6.12
C ASP A 24 -10.34 -2.78 5.71
N VAL A 25 -9.53 -3.71 6.22
CA VAL A 25 -9.68 -5.16 5.97
C VAL A 25 -10.18 -5.93 7.21
N GLY A 26 -10.74 -5.22 8.19
CA GLY A 26 -11.34 -5.79 9.39
C GLY A 26 -10.37 -5.91 10.58
N TYR A 27 -9.20 -6.53 10.37
CA TYR A 27 -8.19 -6.67 11.44
C TYR A 27 -7.18 -5.51 11.48
N THR A 28 -7.03 -4.77 10.39
CA THR A 28 -6.09 -3.64 10.26
C THR A 28 -6.54 -2.69 9.16
N LYS A 29 -6.21 -1.41 9.30
CA LYS A 29 -6.32 -0.43 8.21
C LYS A 29 -4.96 -0.24 7.54
N TYR A 30 -4.94 -0.27 6.21
CA TYR A 30 -3.73 -0.08 5.41
C TYR A 30 -3.84 1.22 4.60
N LEU A 31 -2.87 2.12 4.80
CA LEU A 31 -2.75 3.31 3.98
C LEU A 31 -1.82 3.01 2.81
N GLY A 32 -2.37 3.03 1.59
CA GLY A 32 -1.62 2.83 0.35
C GLY A 32 -1.03 4.13 -0.21
N THR A 33 -0.35 3.99 -1.34
CA THR A 33 0.22 5.11 -2.10
C THR A 33 -0.37 5.12 -3.51
N ALA A 34 -0.97 6.24 -3.93
CA ALA A 34 -1.36 6.47 -5.31
C ALA A 34 -0.15 6.89 -6.16
N LEU A 35 0.05 6.22 -7.29
CA LEU A 35 1.15 6.48 -8.22
C LEU A 35 0.67 7.33 -9.42
N PRO A 36 1.57 8.09 -10.08
CA PRO A 36 1.21 8.93 -11.23
C PRO A 36 0.65 8.18 -12.45
N ASN A 37 0.84 6.86 -12.52
CA ASN A 37 0.33 6.01 -13.60
C ASN A 37 -1.12 5.53 -13.38
N GLY A 38 -1.83 6.08 -12.39
CA GLY A 38 -3.22 5.73 -12.09
C GLY A 38 -3.39 4.37 -11.39
N ILE A 39 -2.32 3.86 -10.76
CA ILE A 39 -2.33 2.67 -9.92
C ILE A 39 -2.11 3.09 -8.47
N SER A 40 -2.91 2.54 -7.57
CA SER A 40 -2.64 2.59 -6.13
C SER A 40 -2.01 1.27 -5.69
N GLN A 41 -1.02 1.36 -4.81
CA GLN A 41 -0.32 0.22 -4.25
C GLN A 41 -0.43 0.17 -2.73
N TRP A 42 -0.57 -1.04 -2.19
CA TRP A 42 -0.50 -1.36 -0.78
C TRP A 42 0.54 -2.46 -0.61
N LEU A 43 1.67 -2.13 0.01
CA LEU A 43 2.81 -3.02 0.12
C LEU A 43 2.91 -3.63 1.52
N GLY A 44 3.42 -4.85 1.63
CA GLY A 44 3.69 -5.52 2.90
C GLY A 44 2.46 -5.85 3.75
N ILE A 45 1.29 -6.03 3.14
CA ILE A 45 0.07 -6.45 3.85
C ILE A 45 0.33 -7.80 4.50
N ARG A 46 0.06 -7.90 5.80
CA ARG A 46 0.32 -9.11 6.57
C ARG A 46 -0.88 -10.03 6.49
N TYR A 47 -0.75 -11.17 5.84
CA TYR A 47 -1.84 -12.16 5.76
C TYR A 47 -1.79 -13.21 6.88
N ALA A 48 -0.71 -13.27 7.65
CA ALA A 48 -0.55 -14.18 8.79
C ALA A 48 0.42 -13.63 9.86
N ALA A 49 0.32 -14.14 11.09
CA ALA A 49 1.29 -13.85 12.15
C ALA A 49 2.72 -14.24 11.73
N ALA A 50 3.72 -13.49 12.17
CA ALA A 50 5.12 -13.79 11.85
C ALA A 50 5.51 -15.21 12.33
N PRO A 51 6.07 -16.07 11.47
CA PRO A 51 6.38 -17.47 11.79
C PRO A 51 7.70 -17.62 12.57
N VAL A 52 7.89 -16.74 13.57
CA VAL A 52 9.05 -16.70 14.46
C VAL A 52 8.78 -17.43 15.77
N ASP A 53 9.84 -17.73 16.52
CA ASP A 53 9.78 -18.33 17.85
C ASP A 53 8.98 -19.64 17.86
N ASN A 54 8.00 -19.76 18.77
CA ASN A 54 7.14 -20.93 18.90
C ASN A 54 6.24 -21.19 17.68
N ARG A 55 6.10 -20.24 16.75
CA ARG A 55 5.38 -20.42 15.48
C ARG A 55 6.24 -20.98 14.36
N ARG A 56 7.56 -21.12 14.57
CA ARG A 56 8.44 -21.70 13.57
C ARG A 56 8.02 -23.13 13.24
N PHE A 57 7.96 -23.45 11.95
CA PHE A 57 7.54 -24.77 11.42
C PHE A 57 6.11 -25.19 11.83
N ARG A 58 5.23 -24.22 12.06
CA ARG A 58 3.79 -24.45 12.29
C ARG A 58 2.96 -23.88 11.15
N ALA A 59 1.70 -24.29 11.11
CA ALA A 59 0.71 -23.67 10.22
C ALA A 59 0.60 -22.16 10.53
N PRO A 60 0.36 -21.31 9.51
CA PRO A 60 0.12 -19.89 9.72
C PRO A 60 -1.06 -19.64 10.68
N GLU A 61 -0.92 -18.62 11.51
CA GLU A 61 -1.99 -18.11 12.39
C GLU A 61 -2.49 -16.76 11.87
N ASP A 62 -3.69 -16.37 12.29
CA ASP A 62 -4.28 -15.07 11.92
C ASP A 62 -3.33 -13.90 12.25
N PRO A 63 -3.32 -12.86 11.40
CA PRO A 63 -2.48 -11.69 11.64
C PRO A 63 -2.92 -10.95 12.91
N PRO A 64 -1.98 -10.33 13.65
CA PRO A 64 -2.31 -9.54 14.83
C PRO A 64 -3.17 -8.32 14.45
N ILE A 65 -4.14 -8.00 15.30
CA ILE A 65 -5.00 -6.81 15.14
C ILE A 65 -4.16 -5.55 15.36
N ALA A 66 -4.27 -4.58 14.44
CA ALA A 66 -3.62 -3.28 14.55
C ALA A 66 -4.56 -2.16 14.11
N ARG A 67 -4.38 -0.95 14.64
CA ARG A 67 -5.25 0.19 14.30
C ARG A 67 -5.00 0.75 12.90
N LEU A 68 -3.73 0.92 12.55
CA LEU A 68 -3.29 1.47 11.28
C LEU A 68 -1.89 0.96 10.97
N ARG A 69 -1.64 0.59 9.72
CA ARG A 69 -0.33 0.19 9.23
C ARG A 69 -0.01 0.97 7.96
N LEU A 70 1.06 1.76 8.04
CA LEU A 70 1.65 2.46 6.91
C LEU A 70 2.89 1.69 6.49
N LEU A 71 2.87 1.10 5.29
CA LEU A 71 3.98 0.32 4.77
C LEU A 71 4.33 0.84 3.39
N THR A 72 5.59 1.24 3.26
CA THR A 72 6.14 1.83 2.04
C THR A 72 6.95 0.83 1.22
N HIS A 73 7.18 -0.37 1.75
CA HIS A 73 8.01 -1.40 1.14
C HIS A 73 7.60 -2.79 1.62
N THR A 74 7.77 -3.77 0.73
CA THR A 74 7.72 -5.20 1.04
C THR A 74 9.06 -5.63 1.64
N GLY A 75 9.04 -6.58 2.58
CA GLY A 75 10.28 -7.13 3.16
C GLY A 75 11.16 -7.79 2.09
N ALA A 76 12.46 -7.91 2.36
CA ALA A 76 13.39 -8.50 1.40
C ALA A 76 13.15 -10.01 1.23
N HIS A 77 13.14 -10.49 0.00
CA HIS A 77 12.97 -11.92 -0.32
C HIS A 77 14.29 -12.69 -0.17
N PHE A 78 14.25 -13.95 0.27
CA PHE A 78 15.44 -14.81 0.32
C PHE A 78 15.96 -15.12 -1.10
N PRO A 79 17.28 -15.14 -1.39
CA PRO A 79 18.41 -15.06 -0.47
C PRO A 79 19.01 -13.66 -0.32
N SER A 80 18.26 -12.58 -0.55
CA SER A 80 18.82 -11.22 -0.50
C SER A 80 19.27 -10.83 0.92
N SER A 81 20.28 -9.96 1.02
CA SER A 81 20.68 -9.38 2.31
C SER A 81 19.53 -8.56 2.88
N GLY A 82 19.11 -8.87 4.11
CA GLY A 82 17.95 -8.23 4.75
C GLY A 82 16.65 -9.04 4.72
N HIS A 83 16.69 -10.30 4.26
CA HIS A 83 15.56 -11.21 4.46
C HIS A 83 15.33 -11.48 5.96
N SER A 84 14.09 -11.82 6.29
CA SER A 84 13.65 -12.09 7.67
C SER A 84 12.71 -13.30 7.67
N GLU A 85 12.62 -14.01 8.81
CA GLU A 85 11.56 -14.99 9.04
C GLU A 85 10.17 -14.33 9.10
N ASP A 86 10.11 -13.03 9.41
CA ASP A 86 8.88 -12.25 9.30
C ASP A 86 8.59 -11.89 7.82
N CYS A 87 8.17 -12.88 7.04
CA CYS A 87 8.02 -12.78 5.59
C CYS A 87 6.61 -13.10 5.05
N LEU A 88 5.63 -13.39 5.92
CA LEU A 88 4.24 -13.70 5.52
C LEU A 88 3.46 -12.43 5.16
N LEU A 89 3.87 -11.82 4.07
CA LEU A 89 3.38 -10.55 3.53
C LEU A 89 2.92 -10.72 2.07
N LEU A 90 2.01 -9.86 1.63
CA LEU A 90 1.59 -9.74 0.24
C LEU A 90 1.48 -8.27 -0.17
N ASP A 91 1.45 -8.03 -1.47
CA ASP A 91 1.27 -6.71 -2.06
C ASP A 91 -0.01 -6.68 -2.90
N VAL A 92 -0.69 -5.55 -2.90
CA VAL A 92 -1.90 -5.31 -3.70
C VAL A 92 -1.70 -4.09 -4.58
N TYR A 93 -2.10 -4.22 -5.84
CA TYR A 93 -2.11 -3.15 -6.83
C TYR A 93 -3.48 -3.09 -7.46
N ALA A 94 -4.06 -1.89 -7.57
CA ALA A 94 -5.37 -1.68 -8.21
C ALA A 94 -5.42 -0.32 -8.91
N PRO A 95 -6.29 -0.13 -9.92
CA PRO A 95 -6.54 1.20 -10.47
C PRO A 95 -6.95 2.18 -9.36
N THR A 96 -6.39 3.40 -9.37
CA THR A 96 -6.61 4.40 -8.31
C THR A 96 -8.08 4.78 -8.11
N ASN A 97 -8.89 4.66 -9.16
CA ASN A 97 -10.33 4.97 -9.12
C ASN A 97 -11.21 3.74 -8.83
N ALA A 98 -10.62 2.58 -8.52
CA ALA A 98 -11.38 1.38 -8.16
C ALA A 98 -12.07 1.58 -6.80
N THR A 99 -13.32 1.14 -6.71
CA THR A 99 -14.14 1.19 -5.50
C THR A 99 -14.48 -0.24 -5.04
N PRO A 100 -14.97 -0.44 -3.80
CA PRO A 100 -15.46 -1.74 -3.35
C PRO A 100 -16.55 -2.36 -4.25
N ASN A 101 -17.30 -1.52 -4.98
CA ASN A 101 -18.34 -1.95 -5.91
C ASN A 101 -17.85 -2.19 -7.34
N SER A 102 -16.58 -1.90 -7.65
CA SER A 102 -16.03 -2.11 -9.00
C SER A 102 -15.87 -3.58 -9.34
N LEU A 103 -15.70 -4.46 -8.34
CA LEU A 103 -15.63 -5.92 -8.48
C LEU A 103 -14.75 -6.38 -9.67
N LEU A 104 -13.57 -5.76 -9.78
CA LEU A 104 -12.65 -6.04 -10.88
C LEU A 104 -12.12 -7.48 -10.79
N PRO A 105 -11.74 -8.11 -11.92
CA PRO A 105 -11.07 -9.40 -11.91
C PRO A 105 -9.81 -9.37 -11.04
N VAL A 106 -9.62 -10.41 -10.22
CA VAL A 106 -8.45 -10.56 -9.35
C VAL A 106 -7.44 -11.49 -10.00
N PHE A 107 -6.21 -11.01 -10.15
CA PHE A 107 -5.07 -11.81 -10.56
C PHE A 107 -4.15 -12.04 -9.35
N LEU A 108 -4.02 -13.30 -8.92
CA LEU A 108 -3.11 -13.69 -7.85
C LEU A 108 -1.84 -14.29 -8.46
N HIS A 109 -0.72 -13.59 -8.27
CA HIS A 109 0.60 -14.07 -8.69
C HIS A 109 1.32 -14.75 -7.52
N ILE A 110 1.71 -16.00 -7.71
CA ILE A 110 2.54 -16.75 -6.78
C ILE A 110 3.91 -16.91 -7.43
N PRO A 111 4.97 -16.28 -6.88
CA PRO A 111 6.29 -16.38 -7.46
C PRO A 111 6.82 -17.82 -7.40
N GLY A 112 7.63 -18.20 -8.39
CA GLY A 112 8.40 -19.44 -8.35
C GLY A 112 9.56 -19.38 -7.36
N GLY A 113 10.40 -20.42 -7.30
CA GLY A 113 11.58 -20.41 -6.42
C GLY A 113 12.19 -21.77 -6.08
N GLY A 114 11.48 -22.87 -6.32
CA GLY A 114 12.00 -24.24 -6.12
C GLY A 114 12.32 -24.56 -4.67
#